data_AF-A0A936JYM7-F1
#
_entry.id   AF-A0A936JYM7-F1
#
_cell.length_a   1.000
_cell.length_b   1.000
_cell.length_c   1.000
_cell.angle_alpha   90.00
_cell.angle_beta   90.00
_cell.angle_gamma   90.00
#
_symmetry.space_group_name_H-M   'P 1'
#
loop_
_entity.id
_entity.type
_entity.pdbx_description
1 polymer ?
#
loop_
_entity_poly.entity_id
_entity_poly.type
_entity_poly.pdbx_seq_one_letter_code
_entity_poly.pdbx_strand_id
1 'polypeptide(L)'
;MLVFFRTSFLWLPVIICLLAAAGCKTENKALTAYNNHTFDTSVINRLPLYDSLALAIIEKMPLIHQHIHADDAYHAFRYMPASGEADVFKKLPANLGTEIDRHYSQLGTKFIYAFDVFKDSTIKIYVSKRTLDTKVDIRENLSYYPSGKNIRQRAYPEKDTILNTHWQYRVRFDNPGFF
;
A
#
# COMPACT_ATOMS: atom_id res chain seq x y z
N MET A 1 39.35 -59.26 -28.68
CA MET A 1 38.77 -58.91 -27.37
C MET A 1 38.03 -57.59 -27.54
N LEU A 2 36.71 -57.63 -27.72
CA LEU A 2 35.84 -56.48 -27.99
C LEU A 2 35.26 -56.00 -26.67
N VAL A 3 35.55 -54.75 -26.29
CA VAL A 3 34.95 -54.13 -25.09
C VAL A 3 34.52 -52.70 -25.43
N PHE A 4 33.19 -52.55 -25.45
CA PHE A 4 32.40 -51.38 -25.06
C PHE A 4 32.65 -50.04 -25.76
N PHE A 5 31.69 -49.62 -26.59
CA PHE A 5 31.22 -48.23 -26.61
C PHE A 5 29.81 -48.19 -27.21
N ARG A 6 28.77 -48.37 -26.38
CA ARG A 6 27.39 -48.27 -26.86
C ARG A 6 26.36 -47.90 -25.78
N THR A 7 26.60 -46.88 -24.96
CA THR A 7 25.59 -46.44 -23.97
C THR A 7 25.60 -44.94 -23.64
N SER A 8 25.98 -44.06 -24.57
CA SER A 8 26.08 -42.61 -24.25
C SER A 8 25.02 -41.71 -24.90
N PHE A 9 24.12 -42.24 -25.74
CA PHE A 9 23.22 -41.40 -26.56
C PHE A 9 21.76 -41.27 -26.05
N LEU A 10 21.39 -41.97 -24.98
CA LEU A 10 20.01 -41.99 -24.46
C LEU A 10 19.72 -40.99 -23.34
N TRP A 11 20.74 -40.30 -22.81
CA TRP A 11 20.59 -39.43 -21.64
C TRP A 11 20.32 -37.95 -21.97
N LEU A 12 20.73 -37.48 -23.15
CA LEU A 12 20.50 -36.09 -23.60
C LEU A 12 19.00 -35.69 -23.68
N PRO A 13 18.10 -36.50 -24.30
CA PRO A 13 16.69 -36.12 -24.38
C PRO A 13 15.99 -36.16 -23.02
N VAL A 14 16.43 -37.02 -22.10
CA VAL A 14 15.89 -37.12 -20.74
C VAL A 14 16.24 -35.87 -19.92
N ILE A 15 17.46 -35.35 -20.04
CA ILE A 15 17.88 -34.11 -19.38
C ILE A 15 17.12 -32.90 -19.94
N ILE A 16 16.87 -32.85 -21.25
CA ILE A 16 16.09 -31.77 -21.88
C ILE A 16 14.62 -31.82 -21.42
N CYS A 17 14.01 -33.00 -21.32
CA CYS A 17 12.66 -33.16 -20.77
C CYS A 17 12.58 -32.80 -19.28
N LEU A 18 13.61 -33.13 -18.49
CA LEU A 18 13.71 -32.72 -17.07
C LEU A 18 13.86 -31.21 -16.91
N LEU A 19 14.62 -30.54 -17.77
CA LEU A 19 14.74 -29.07 -17.78
C LEU A 19 13.43 -28.39 -18.22
N ALA A 20 12.69 -28.98 -19.16
CA ALA A 20 11.38 -28.49 -19.56
C ALA A 20 10.31 -28.69 -18.45
N ALA A 21 10.37 -29.80 -17.72
CA ALA A 21 9.49 -30.05 -16.57
C ALA A 21 9.86 -29.20 -15.33
N ALA A 22 11.15 -28.90 -15.14
CA ALA A 22 11.62 -27.97 -14.10
C ALA A 22 11.31 -26.50 -14.43
N GLY A 23 10.96 -26.20 -15.68
CA GLY A 23 10.51 -24.89 -16.14
C GLY A 23 9.08 -24.52 -15.76
N CYS A 24 8.47 -25.19 -14.77
CA CYS A 24 7.23 -24.72 -14.15
C CYS A 24 7.46 -23.32 -13.55
N LYS A 25 7.15 -22.28 -14.34
CA LYS A 25 7.02 -20.91 -13.86
C LYS A 25 6.01 -20.94 -12.71
N THR A 26 6.50 -20.88 -11.48
CA THR A 26 5.65 -20.50 -10.35
C THR A 26 5.01 -19.17 -10.71
N GLU A 27 3.69 -19.19 -10.89
CA GLU A 27 2.92 -18.00 -11.23
C GLU A 27 3.21 -16.92 -10.18
N ASN A 28 3.69 -15.75 -10.63
CA ASN A 28 3.82 -14.60 -9.74
C ASN A 28 2.41 -14.05 -9.49
N LYS A 29 1.74 -14.60 -8.48
CA LYS A 29 0.36 -14.26 -8.11
C LYS A 29 0.20 -12.76 -7.80
N ALA A 30 1.23 -12.11 -7.26
CA ALA A 30 1.22 -10.67 -7.01
C ALA A 30 1.25 -9.86 -8.32
N LEU A 31 2.03 -10.30 -9.31
CA LEU A 31 2.04 -9.70 -10.64
C LEU A 31 0.71 -9.92 -11.38
N THR A 32 0.11 -11.11 -11.26
CA THR A 32 -1.24 -11.38 -11.80
C THR A 32 -2.28 -10.44 -11.16
N ALA A 33 -2.27 -10.31 -9.83
CA ALA A 33 -3.16 -9.39 -9.12
C ALA A 33 -2.93 -7.93 -9.53
N TYR A 34 -1.68 -7.50 -9.65
CA TYR A 34 -1.30 -6.16 -10.09
C TYR A 34 -1.84 -5.83 -11.49
N ASN A 35 -1.69 -6.75 -12.44
CA ASN A 35 -2.14 -6.57 -13.82
C ASN A 35 -3.68 -6.46 -13.89
N ASN A 36 -4.39 -7.30 -13.15
CA ASN A 36 -5.85 -7.39 -13.18
C ASN A 36 -6.56 -6.35 -12.29
N HIS A 37 -5.84 -5.67 -11.41
CA HIS A 37 -6.45 -4.74 -10.46
C HIS A 37 -6.95 -3.45 -11.11
N THR A 38 -8.16 -3.04 -10.72
CA THR A 38 -8.76 -1.73 -11.03
C THR A 38 -8.97 -0.93 -9.75
N PHE A 39 -8.82 0.39 -9.84
CA PHE A 39 -9.04 1.27 -8.69
C PHE A 39 -10.51 1.32 -8.29
N ASP A 40 -10.78 1.37 -6.99
CA ASP A 40 -12.15 1.45 -6.46
C ASP A 40 -12.79 2.81 -6.78
N THR A 41 -13.78 2.81 -7.67
CA THR A 41 -14.50 4.01 -8.08
C THR A 41 -15.31 4.62 -6.95
N SER A 42 -15.74 3.84 -5.95
CA SER A 42 -16.48 4.34 -4.80
C SER A 42 -15.58 5.15 -3.85
N VAL A 43 -14.29 4.86 -3.81
CA VAL A 43 -13.27 5.67 -3.13
C VAL A 43 -13.05 6.98 -3.88
N ILE A 44 -12.89 6.91 -5.21
CA ILE A 44 -12.69 8.09 -6.06
C ILE A 44 -13.89 9.04 -5.97
N ASN A 45 -15.12 8.52 -6.00
CA ASN A 45 -16.34 9.33 -5.90
C ASN A 45 -16.50 10.04 -4.54
N ARG A 46 -15.73 9.64 -3.52
CA ARG A 46 -15.71 10.26 -2.19
C ARG A 46 -14.59 11.27 -2.01
N LEU A 47 -13.83 11.61 -3.06
CA LEU A 47 -12.73 12.58 -2.99
C LEU A 47 -13.07 13.88 -2.24
N PRO A 48 -14.27 14.48 -2.40
CA PRO A 48 -14.65 15.69 -1.64
C PRO A 48 -14.69 15.51 -0.11
N LEU A 49 -15.00 14.31 0.38
CA LEU A 49 -14.95 14.01 1.82
C LEU A 49 -13.52 13.86 2.31
N TYR A 50 -12.64 13.27 1.49
CA TYR A 50 -11.22 13.22 1.79
C TYR A 50 -10.57 14.61 1.75
N ASP A 51 -10.98 15.48 0.82
CA ASP A 51 -10.58 16.90 0.80
C ASP A 51 -10.94 17.58 2.12
N SER A 52 -12.16 17.38 2.60
CA SER A 52 -12.63 17.95 3.85
C SER A 52 -11.81 17.46 5.06
N LEU A 53 -11.47 16.16 5.10
CA LEU A 53 -10.59 15.60 6.12
C LEU A 53 -9.17 16.18 6.03
N ALA A 54 -8.60 16.26 4.82
CA ALA A 54 -7.26 16.78 4.60
C ALA A 54 -7.15 18.24 5.03
N LEU A 55 -8.13 19.08 4.71
CA LEU A 55 -8.19 20.48 5.13
C LEU A 55 -8.25 20.60 6.67
N ALA A 56 -9.08 19.80 7.34
CA ALA A 56 -9.14 19.79 8.80
C ALA A 56 -7.80 19.37 9.43
N ILE A 57 -7.09 18.41 8.84
CA ILE A 57 -5.74 18.02 9.27
C ILE A 57 -4.75 19.17 9.08
N ILE A 58 -4.76 19.83 7.91
CA ILE A 58 -3.86 20.95 7.59
C ILE A 58 -4.05 22.13 8.54
N GLU A 59 -5.30 22.44 8.89
CA GLU A 59 -5.59 23.51 9.84
C GLU A 59 -4.95 23.25 11.21
N LYS A 60 -4.87 21.99 11.64
CA LYS A 60 -4.24 21.59 12.90
C LYS A 60 -2.77 21.18 12.76
N MET A 61 -2.16 21.37 11.60
CA MET A 61 -0.78 20.94 11.31
C MET A 61 0.24 21.44 12.35
N PRO A 62 0.21 22.71 12.84
CA PRO A 62 1.14 23.18 13.87
C PRO A 62 1.07 22.38 15.16
N LEU A 63 -0.11 21.89 15.54
CA LEU A 63 -0.32 21.06 16.72
C LEU A 63 0.09 19.61 16.46
N ILE A 64 -0.25 19.08 15.28
CA ILE A 64 0.14 17.71 14.86
C ILE A 64 1.67 17.56 14.86
N HIS A 65 2.40 18.54 14.33
CA HIS A 65 3.86 18.51 14.27
C HIS A 65 4.54 18.45 15.64
N GLN A 66 3.89 18.91 16.72
CA GLN A 66 4.43 18.80 18.08
C GLN A 66 4.51 17.34 18.57
N HIS A 67 3.75 16.45 17.93
CA HIS A 67 3.71 15.02 18.23
C HIS A 67 4.59 14.19 17.29
N ILE A 68 5.40 14.82 16.43
CA ILE A 68 6.31 14.11 15.51
C ILE A 68 7.75 14.28 15.98
N HIS A 69 8.31 13.25 16.60
CA HIS A 69 9.67 13.31 17.12
C HIS A 69 10.72 13.02 16.02
N ALA A 70 11.95 13.47 16.25
CA ALA A 70 13.05 13.30 15.29
C ALA A 70 13.68 11.91 15.33
N ASP A 71 13.47 11.18 16.41
CA ASP A 71 13.91 9.81 16.67
C ASP A 71 12.85 8.76 16.34
N ASP A 72 11.60 9.15 16.08
CA ASP A 72 10.55 8.23 15.63
C ASP A 72 10.90 7.61 14.28
N ALA A 73 10.98 6.28 14.21
CA ALA A 73 11.37 5.54 12.99
C ALA A 73 10.54 5.87 11.74
N TYR A 74 9.31 6.36 11.91
CA TYR A 74 8.40 6.72 10.81
C TYR A 74 8.27 8.22 10.57
N HIS A 75 8.80 9.07 11.47
CA HIS A 75 8.70 10.54 11.43
C HIS A 75 7.31 11.07 11.05
N ALA A 76 6.26 10.47 11.60
CA ALA A 76 4.87 10.79 11.28
C ALA A 76 3.96 10.72 12.50
N PHE A 77 2.95 11.58 12.54
CA PHE A 77 1.81 11.45 13.44
C PHE A 77 0.88 10.38 12.89
N ARG A 78 0.63 9.32 13.66
CA ARG A 78 -0.15 8.16 13.23
C ARG A 78 -1.44 8.04 14.04
N TYR A 79 -2.58 8.15 13.37
CA TYR A 79 -3.90 7.89 13.93
C TYR A 79 -4.46 6.58 13.39
N MET A 80 -4.56 5.56 14.24
CA MET A 80 -5.17 4.28 13.90
C MET A 80 -5.98 3.77 15.11
N PRO A 81 -7.28 4.10 15.19
CA PRO A 81 -8.10 3.80 16.36
C PRO A 81 -8.22 2.31 16.69
N ALA A 82 -8.01 1.43 15.70
CA ALA A 82 -8.08 -0.02 15.85
C ALA A 82 -6.70 -0.71 16.02
N SER A 83 -5.59 0.05 16.12
CA SER A 83 -4.26 -0.55 16.25
C SER A 83 -3.96 -1.05 17.65
N GLY A 84 -3.24 -2.18 17.74
CA GLY A 84 -2.68 -2.71 18.98
C GLY A 84 -1.32 -2.09 19.37
N GLU A 85 -0.72 -1.28 18.49
CA GLU A 85 0.60 -0.69 18.68
C GLU A 85 0.61 0.40 19.76
N ALA A 86 1.73 0.53 20.47
CA ALA A 86 1.89 1.50 21.57
C ALA A 86 2.08 2.93 21.06
N ASP A 87 2.84 3.10 19.97
CA ASP A 87 3.23 4.42 19.42
C ASP A 87 2.21 4.96 18.41
N VAL A 88 0.94 4.62 18.60
CA VAL A 88 -0.16 4.98 17.70
C VAL A 88 -1.26 5.65 18.48
N PHE A 89 -1.71 6.81 17.99
CA PHE A 89 -2.87 7.46 18.56
C PHE A 89 -4.11 6.62 18.26
N LYS A 90 -4.72 6.11 19.35
CA LYS A 90 -6.01 5.41 19.31
C LYS A 90 -7.19 6.37 19.42
N LYS A 91 -6.93 7.57 19.95
CA LYS A 91 -7.84 8.69 20.04
C LYS A 91 -7.05 9.95 19.72
N LEU A 92 -7.66 10.89 19.00
CA LEU A 92 -7.02 12.17 18.75
C LEU A 92 -6.86 12.96 20.07
N PRO A 93 -5.73 13.64 20.26
CA PRO A 93 -5.59 14.68 21.29
C PRO A 93 -6.78 15.66 21.27
N ALA A 94 -7.22 16.11 22.45
CA ALA A 94 -8.45 16.91 22.58
C ALA A 94 -8.41 18.21 21.74
N ASN A 95 -7.23 18.81 21.60
CA ASN A 95 -6.97 19.99 20.77
C ASN A 95 -6.99 19.72 19.25
N LEU A 96 -6.96 18.45 18.82
CA LEU A 96 -7.03 18.01 17.43
C LEU A 96 -8.40 17.42 17.05
N GLY A 97 -9.12 16.88 18.04
CA GLY A 97 -10.11 15.82 17.83
C GLY A 97 -11.40 16.19 17.10
N THR A 98 -12.09 17.28 17.47
CA THR A 98 -13.52 17.43 17.11
C THR A 98 -13.79 17.48 15.60
N GLU A 99 -13.00 18.23 14.83
CA GLU A 99 -13.24 18.39 13.39
C GLU A 99 -12.68 17.22 12.58
N ILE A 100 -11.48 16.76 12.92
CA ILE A 100 -10.85 15.62 12.26
C ILE A 100 -11.68 14.34 12.51
N ASP A 101 -12.12 14.08 13.75
CA ASP A 101 -12.95 12.91 14.07
C ASP A 101 -14.31 12.98 13.36
N ARG A 102 -14.90 14.18 13.22
CA ARG A 102 -16.14 14.36 12.47
C ARG A 102 -15.96 13.97 11.00
N HIS A 103 -14.93 14.49 10.32
CA HIS A 103 -14.67 14.17 8.92
C HIS A 103 -14.25 12.71 8.71
N TYR A 104 -13.44 12.16 9.61
CA TYR A 104 -13.07 10.75 9.63
C TYR A 104 -14.33 9.86 9.73
N SER A 105 -15.25 10.20 10.63
CA SER A 105 -16.50 9.45 10.82
C SER A 105 -17.44 9.57 9.62
N GLN A 106 -17.48 10.72 8.93
CA GLN A 106 -18.28 10.93 7.72
C GLN A 106 -17.83 10.07 6.54
N LEU A 107 -16.52 9.79 6.42
CA LEU A 107 -16.00 8.85 5.43
C LEU A 107 -16.51 7.43 5.72
N GLY A 108 -16.47 7.02 6.98
CA GLY A 108 -16.87 5.70 7.45
C GLY A 108 -15.78 4.64 7.28
N THR A 109 -15.84 3.60 8.12
CA THR A 109 -14.77 2.59 8.26
C THR A 109 -14.52 1.74 7.02
N LYS A 110 -15.44 1.75 6.05
CA LYS A 110 -15.25 1.11 4.73
C LYS A 110 -14.24 1.88 3.85
N PHE A 111 -14.07 3.18 4.09
CA PHE A 111 -13.32 4.09 3.23
C PHE A 111 -12.06 4.63 3.92
N ILE A 112 -11.98 4.54 5.24
CA ILE A 112 -10.79 4.92 6.00
C ILE A 112 -10.69 4.07 7.26
N TYR A 113 -9.49 3.58 7.56
CA TYR A 113 -9.20 2.92 8.85
C TYR A 113 -8.04 3.56 9.63
N ALA A 114 -7.29 4.47 8.99
CA ALA A 114 -6.16 5.15 9.59
C ALA A 114 -5.70 6.34 8.73
N PHE A 115 -4.89 7.22 9.30
CA PHE A 115 -4.05 8.13 8.53
C PHE A 115 -2.69 8.38 9.21
N ASP A 116 -1.69 8.71 8.40
CA ASP A 116 -0.41 9.27 8.83
C ASP A 116 -0.27 10.72 8.32
N VAL A 117 0.33 11.59 9.13
CA VAL A 117 0.73 12.94 8.74
C VAL A 117 2.24 13.06 8.90
N PHE A 118 2.94 13.38 7.83
CA PHE A 118 4.40 13.47 7.79
C PHE A 118 4.89 14.89 8.05
N LYS A 119 6.17 15.05 8.41
CA LYS A 119 6.80 16.37 8.66
C LYS A 119 6.75 17.34 7.47
N ASP A 120 6.69 16.81 6.26
CA ASP A 120 6.54 17.60 5.03
C ASP A 120 5.07 17.95 4.73
N SER A 121 4.18 17.70 5.70
CA SER A 121 2.73 17.92 5.63
C SER A 121 2.00 17.01 4.64
N THR A 122 2.67 16.02 4.04
CA THR A 122 1.98 14.97 3.28
C THR A 122 1.05 14.20 4.21
N ILE A 123 -0.15 13.88 3.73
CA ILE A 123 -1.12 13.06 4.47
C ILE A 123 -1.31 11.76 3.71
N LYS A 124 -1.16 10.63 4.40
CA LYS A 124 -1.45 9.31 3.85
C LYS A 124 -2.65 8.73 4.54
N ILE A 125 -3.73 8.55 3.80
CA ILE A 125 -4.97 7.95 4.27
C ILE A 125 -5.00 6.48 3.87
N TYR A 126 -5.23 5.62 4.85
CA TYR A 126 -5.32 4.19 4.66
C TYR A 126 -6.77 3.77 4.40
N VAL A 127 -7.03 3.28 3.19
CA VAL A 127 -8.38 2.96 2.70
C VAL A 127 -8.74 1.51 3.00
N SER A 128 -7.91 0.56 2.55
CA SER A 128 -8.16 -0.86 2.80
C SER A 128 -6.86 -1.66 2.92
N LYS A 129 -6.94 -2.78 3.66
CA LYS A 129 -5.92 -3.81 3.75
C LYS A 129 -6.63 -5.16 3.69
N ARG A 130 -6.30 -5.99 2.70
CA ARG A 130 -6.89 -7.32 2.53
C ARG A 130 -5.85 -8.32 2.03
N THR A 131 -6.08 -9.58 2.30
CA THR A 131 -5.29 -10.69 1.74
C THR A 131 -6.20 -11.48 0.82
N LEU A 132 -5.79 -11.67 -0.43
CA LEU A 132 -6.48 -12.54 -1.38
C LEU A 132 -6.25 -14.02 -1.03
N ASP A 133 -7.13 -14.92 -1.47
CA ASP A 133 -6.96 -16.38 -1.32
C ASP A 133 -5.63 -16.89 -1.90
N THR A 134 -5.11 -16.17 -2.88
CA THR A 134 -3.79 -16.38 -3.47
C THR A 134 -2.61 -16.05 -2.55
N LYS A 135 -2.88 -15.64 -1.30
CA LYS A 135 -1.94 -15.12 -0.30
C LYS A 135 -1.25 -13.83 -0.72
N VAL A 136 -1.87 -13.03 -1.58
CA VAL A 136 -1.36 -11.70 -1.95
C VAL A 136 -1.99 -10.67 -1.03
N ASP A 137 -1.15 -9.90 -0.33
CA ASP A 137 -1.58 -8.77 0.48
C ASP A 137 -1.76 -7.54 -0.42
N ILE A 138 -2.95 -6.94 -0.36
CA ILE A 138 -3.28 -5.71 -1.08
C ILE A 138 -3.50 -4.60 -0.06
N ARG A 139 -2.78 -3.50 -0.24
CA ARG A 139 -2.91 -2.29 0.59
C ARG A 139 -3.22 -1.10 -0.28
N GLU A 140 -4.30 -0.41 0.07
CA GLU A 140 -4.79 0.73 -0.67
C GLU A 140 -4.71 1.99 0.18
N ASN A 141 -4.20 3.07 -0.40
CA ASN A 141 -4.03 4.34 0.28
C ASN A 141 -4.21 5.52 -0.68
N LEU A 142 -4.75 6.61 -0.14
CA LEU A 142 -4.75 7.91 -0.78
C LEU A 142 -3.63 8.75 -0.17
N SER A 143 -2.83 9.40 -1.00
CA SER A 143 -1.83 10.38 -0.57
C SER A 143 -2.28 11.77 -0.99
N TYR A 144 -2.36 12.68 -0.03
CA TYR A 144 -2.58 14.11 -0.23
C TYR A 144 -1.26 14.86 -0.13
N TYR A 145 -0.96 15.67 -1.15
CA TYR A 145 0.24 16.50 -1.24
C TYR A 145 -0.18 17.98 -1.22
N PRO A 146 -0.05 18.70 -0.08
CA PRO A 146 -0.53 20.08 0.04
C PRO A 146 0.10 21.03 -0.99
N SER A 147 1.38 20.85 -1.28
CA SER A 147 2.10 21.68 -2.26
C SER A 147 1.80 21.32 -3.72
N GLY A 148 1.13 20.18 -3.97
CA GLY A 148 0.92 19.58 -5.29
C GLY A 148 2.21 19.17 -6.02
N LYS A 149 3.37 19.29 -5.38
CA LYS A 149 4.67 18.88 -5.92
C LYS A 149 4.95 17.43 -5.49
N ASN A 150 5.75 16.71 -6.28
CA ASN A 150 6.27 15.37 -6.00
C ASN A 150 5.31 14.18 -6.18
N ILE A 151 4.17 14.35 -6.84
CA ILE A 151 3.37 13.20 -7.28
C ILE A 151 4.11 12.50 -8.43
N ARG A 152 4.51 11.25 -8.22
CA ARG A 152 5.20 10.42 -9.22
C ARG A 152 4.48 9.11 -9.36
N GLN A 153 4.36 8.64 -10.60
CA GLN A 153 3.90 7.28 -10.87
C GLN A 153 4.95 6.27 -10.46
N ARG A 154 4.49 5.11 -9.99
CA ARG A 154 5.32 3.99 -9.55
C ARG A 154 4.98 2.76 -10.39
N ALA A 155 5.99 1.92 -10.55
CA ALA A 155 5.83 0.62 -11.18
C ALA A 155 5.67 -0.47 -10.10
N TYR A 156 5.38 -1.69 -10.54
CA TYR A 156 5.34 -2.90 -9.71
C TYR A 156 6.45 -2.90 -8.62
N PRO A 157 6.13 -3.21 -7.35
CA PRO A 157 4.90 -3.83 -6.84
C PRO A 157 3.77 -2.85 -6.51
N GLU A 158 3.81 -1.64 -7.06
CA GLU A 158 2.85 -0.58 -6.76
C GLU A 158 2.16 -0.11 -8.03
N LYS A 159 0.84 0.07 -7.96
CA LYS A 159 0.01 0.66 -9.01
C LYS A 159 -0.54 1.96 -8.48
N ASP A 160 -0.40 3.05 -9.23
CA ASP A 160 -0.95 4.33 -8.84
C ASP A 160 -1.67 5.06 -9.98
N THR A 161 -2.57 5.95 -9.59
CA THR A 161 -3.25 6.90 -10.47
C THR A 161 -3.26 8.27 -9.82
N ILE A 162 -3.06 9.31 -10.64
CA ILE A 162 -3.11 10.70 -10.20
C ILE A 162 -4.56 11.15 -10.39
N LEU A 163 -5.23 11.51 -9.29
CA LEU A 163 -6.64 11.91 -9.33
C LEU A 163 -6.77 13.41 -9.63
N ASN A 164 -5.89 14.23 -9.06
CA ASN A 164 -5.76 15.66 -9.33
C ASN A 164 -4.38 16.18 -8.86
N THR A 165 -4.22 17.49 -8.75
CA THR A 165 -2.97 18.13 -8.32
C THR A 165 -2.53 17.78 -6.89
N HIS A 166 -3.44 17.31 -6.04
CA HIS A 166 -3.16 17.01 -4.63
C HIS A 166 -3.30 15.53 -4.29
N TRP A 167 -4.10 14.77 -5.02
CA TRP A 167 -4.42 13.38 -4.68
C TRP A 167 -3.78 12.37 -5.62
N GLN A 168 -3.16 11.38 -5.00
CA GLN A 168 -2.71 10.15 -5.64
C GLN A 168 -3.39 8.95 -4.97
N TYR A 169 -3.93 8.03 -5.76
CA TYR A 169 -4.44 6.76 -5.26
C TYR A 169 -3.42 5.65 -5.58
N ARG A 170 -2.97 4.94 -4.55
CA ARG A 170 -1.94 3.90 -4.64
C ARG A 170 -2.45 2.58 -4.08
N VAL A 171 -2.09 1.52 -4.80
CA VAL A 171 -2.31 0.13 -4.40
C VAL A 171 -0.99 -0.62 -4.44
N ARG A 172 -0.65 -1.28 -3.34
CA ARG A 172 0.56 -2.10 -3.21
C ARG A 172 0.20 -3.57 -3.12
N PHE A 173 0.97 -4.42 -3.80
CA PHE A 173 0.80 -5.86 -3.87
C PHE A 173 2.02 -6.54 -3.25
N ASP A 174 1.86 -7.08 -2.05
CA ASP A 174 2.94 -7.80 -1.35
C ASP A 174 2.68 -9.31 -1.40
N ASN A 175 3.74 -10.11 -1.51
CA ASN A 175 3.67 -11.57 -1.37
C ASN A 175 4.42 -11.96 -0.09
N PRO A 176 3.73 -12.29 1.02
CA PRO A 176 4.34 -12.54 2.32
C PRO A 176 5.25 -13.77 2.38
N GLY A 177 5.38 -14.55 1.29
CA GLY A 177 6.25 -15.73 1.20
C GLY A 177 7.45 -15.62 0.24
N PHE A 178 7.79 -14.42 -0.27
CA PHE A 178 8.91 -14.21 -1.20
C PHE A 178 10.06 -13.35 -0.63
N PHE A 179 10.15 -13.25 0.70
CA PHE A 179 11.28 -12.63 1.40
C PHE A 179 12.01 -13.65 2.27
#